data_AF-A0A522RCG4-F1
#
_entry.id   AF-A0A522RCG4-F1
#
_cell.length_a   1.000
_cell.length_b   1.000
_cell.length_c   1.000
_cell.angle_alpha   90.00
_cell.angle_beta   90.00
_cell.angle_gamma   90.00
#
_symmetry.space_group_name_H-M   'P 1'
#
loop_
_entity.id
_entity.type
_entity.pdbx_description
1 polymer ?
#
loop_
_entity_poly.entity_id
_entity_poly.type
_entity_poly.pdbx_seq_one_letter_code
_entity_poly.pdbx_strand_id
1 'polypeptide(L)'
;MARIGEASHPVLARDALAHARSRAALVPDLLVEARRVVNTVIAGWHGRRRRGIGENFWQFRPYVEGDATARIDWRRSARDDHTFVRDREWEAAHTVWLWADRSPSMLYQSGLAEMPKEARALLLALALAELLSRSG
;
A
#
# COMPACT_ATOMS: atom_id res chain seq x y z
N MET A 1 28.65 14.13 3.95
CA MET A 1 28.40 12.70 3.63
C MET A 1 29.58 11.91 4.17
N ALA A 2 29.35 10.78 4.83
CA ALA A 2 30.43 9.95 5.38
C ALA A 2 31.30 9.36 4.24
N ARG A 3 32.61 9.17 4.47
CA ARG A 3 33.51 8.52 3.51
C ARG A 3 33.19 7.02 3.42
N ILE A 4 33.47 6.46 2.25
CA ILE A 4 33.32 5.03 1.97
C ILE A 4 34.14 4.23 3.01
N GLY A 5 33.49 3.29 3.71
CA GLY A 5 34.12 2.41 4.69
C GLY A 5 34.06 2.85 6.16
N GLU A 6 33.54 4.05 6.46
CA GLU A 6 33.41 4.53 7.84
C GLU A 6 31.97 4.42 8.37
N ALA A 7 31.82 3.91 9.59
CA ALA A 7 30.54 3.98 10.30
C ALA A 7 30.28 5.44 10.70
N SER A 8 29.15 6.01 10.29
CA SER A 8 28.85 7.38 10.71
C SER A 8 28.47 7.43 12.19
N HIS A 9 28.83 8.54 12.84
CA HIS A 9 28.41 8.78 14.21
C HIS A 9 26.88 8.91 14.31
N PRO A 10 26.27 8.39 15.38
CA PRO A 10 24.84 8.57 15.63
C PRO A 10 24.51 10.06 15.73
N VAL A 11 23.40 10.47 15.10
CA VAL A 11 22.92 11.85 15.16
C VAL A 11 22.56 12.18 16.61
N LEU A 12 23.21 13.19 17.18
CA LEU A 12 22.91 13.65 18.53
C LEU A 12 21.46 14.16 18.60
N ALA A 13 20.80 13.99 19.75
CA ALA A 13 19.40 14.40 19.93
C ALA A 13 19.14 15.87 19.53
N ARG A 14 20.11 16.76 19.78
CA ARG A 14 20.06 18.18 19.40
C ARG A 14 20.04 18.42 17.88
N ASP A 15 20.64 17.51 17.11
CA ASP A 15 20.77 17.61 15.64
C ASP A 15 19.72 16.76 14.91
N ALA A 16 18.94 15.97 15.65
CA ALA A 16 17.96 15.04 15.11
C ALA A 16 16.89 15.72 14.25
N LEU A 17 16.40 16.89 14.64
CA LEU A 17 15.40 17.64 13.88
C LEU A 17 15.95 18.15 12.55
N ALA A 18 17.18 18.69 12.55
CA ALA A 18 17.83 19.17 11.33
C ALA A 18 18.09 18.01 10.36
N HIS A 19 18.58 16.87 10.89
CA HIS A 19 18.78 15.67 10.11
C HIS A 19 17.45 15.13 9.54
N ALA A 20 16.39 15.07 10.35
CA ALA A 20 15.07 14.63 9.90
C ALA A 20 14.53 15.54 8.79
N ARG A 21 14.67 16.86 8.90
CA ARG A 21 14.29 17.81 7.85
C ARG A 21 15.08 17.60 6.56
N SER A 22 16.40 17.41 6.65
CA SER A 22 17.22 17.12 5.45
C SER A 22 16.82 15.82 4.75
N ARG A 23 16.37 14.80 5.51
CA ARG A 23 15.87 13.54 4.95
C ARG A 23 14.47 13.70 4.36
N ALA A 24 13.59 14.43 5.05
CA ALA A 24 12.24 14.72 4.58
C ALA A 24 12.24 15.49 3.26
N ALA A 25 13.24 16.35 3.05
CA ALA A 25 13.41 17.07 1.78
C ALA A 25 13.64 16.14 0.58
N LEU A 26 14.12 14.91 0.79
CA LEU A 26 14.35 13.91 -0.26
C LEU A 26 13.09 13.10 -0.58
N VAL A 27 12.02 13.20 0.22
CA VAL A 27 10.79 12.41 0.05
C VAL A 27 10.16 12.59 -1.33
N PRO A 28 10.03 13.81 -1.90
CA PRO A 28 9.47 13.99 -3.24
C PRO A 28 10.23 13.20 -4.31
N ASP A 29 11.56 13.25 -4.30
CA ASP A 29 12.41 12.53 -5.26
C ASP A 29 12.27 11.02 -5.08
N LEU A 30 12.26 10.56 -3.82
CA LEU A 30 12.03 9.15 -3.49
C LEU A 30 10.65 8.67 -3.94
N LEU A 31 9.61 9.52 -3.89
CA LEU A 31 8.28 9.18 -4.41
C LEU A 31 8.26 9.06 -5.94
N VAL A 32 9.02 9.91 -6.65
CA VAL A 32 9.17 9.81 -8.11
C VAL A 32 9.89 8.52 -8.50
N GLU A 33 10.97 8.18 -7.81
CA GLU A 33 11.68 6.93 -8.06
C GLU A 33 10.84 5.70 -7.64
N ALA A 34 10.13 5.78 -6.52
CA ALA A 34 9.17 4.77 -6.10
C ALA A 34 8.10 4.53 -7.17
N ARG A 35 7.56 5.59 -7.76
CA ARG A 35 6.62 5.51 -8.90
C ARG A 35 7.22 4.77 -10.08
N ARG A 36 8.48 5.05 -10.43
CA ARG A 36 9.17 4.36 -11.53
C ARG A 36 9.31 2.87 -11.23
N VAL A 37 9.74 2.51 -10.02
CA VAL A 37 9.84 1.10 -9.60
C VAL A 37 8.48 0.41 -9.65
N VAL A 38 7.44 1.02 -9.09
CA VAL A 38 6.06 0.48 -9.15
C VAL A 38 5.60 0.25 -10.59
N ASN A 39 5.91 1.17 -11.50
CA ASN A 39 5.52 1.04 -12.91
C ASN A 39 6.25 -0.11 -13.65
N THR A 40 7.35 -0.64 -13.10
CA THR A 40 8.00 -1.86 -13.63
C THR A 40 7.35 -3.15 -13.13
N VAL A 41 6.57 -3.06 -12.05
CA VAL A 41 5.81 -4.20 -11.53
C VAL A 41 4.57 -4.34 -12.39
N ILE A 42 4.56 -5.35 -13.26
CA ILE A 42 3.30 -5.85 -13.85
C ILE A 42 2.52 -6.42 -12.68
N ALA A 43 1.60 -5.62 -12.12
CA ALA A 43 0.62 -6.11 -11.17
C ALA A 43 -0.15 -7.23 -11.88
N GLY A 44 0.20 -8.48 -11.58
CA GLY A 44 -0.55 -9.63 -12.06
C GLY A 44 -2.01 -9.45 -11.68
N TRP A 45 -2.89 -9.80 -12.62
CA TRP A 45 -4.35 -9.72 -12.63
C TRP A 45 -5.07 -10.00 -11.29
N HIS A 46 -4.93 -9.14 -10.29
CA HIS A 46 -5.73 -9.18 -9.06
C HIS A 46 -6.95 -8.28 -9.17
N GLY A 47 -7.46 -8.12 -10.39
CA GLY A 47 -8.78 -7.57 -10.70
C GLY A 47 -9.90 -8.60 -10.60
N ARG A 48 -9.78 -9.63 -9.75
CA ARG A 48 -10.89 -10.57 -9.55
C ARG A 48 -11.79 -10.00 -8.47
N ARG A 49 -12.51 -8.92 -8.81
CA ARG A 49 -13.66 -8.49 -8.02
C ARG A 49 -14.58 -9.71 -7.85
N ARG A 50 -14.85 -10.10 -6.61
CA ARG A 50 -15.63 -11.28 -6.25
C ARG A 50 -16.84 -10.83 -5.45
N ARG A 51 -17.91 -11.61 -5.51
CA ARG A 51 -19.02 -11.52 -4.55
C ARG A 51 -18.49 -11.80 -3.15
N GLY A 52 -18.84 -10.97 -2.17
CA GLY A 52 -18.51 -11.27 -0.78
C GLY A 52 -18.98 -10.21 0.20
N ILE A 53 -18.33 -10.21 1.36
CA ILE A 53 -18.56 -9.27 2.46
C ILE A 53 -17.88 -7.95 2.09
N GLY A 54 -18.64 -6.87 2.11
CA GLY A 54 -18.20 -5.49 1.84
C GLY A 54 -19.41 -4.57 1.87
N GLU A 55 -19.22 -3.29 1.56
CA GLU A 55 -20.31 -2.30 1.56
C GLU A 55 -20.75 -1.91 0.14
N ASN A 56 -19.86 -2.03 -0.85
CA ASN A 56 -20.16 -1.66 -2.23
C ASN A 56 -21.11 -2.66 -2.92
N PHE A 57 -21.95 -2.12 -3.82
CA PHE A 57 -22.86 -2.92 -4.63
C PHE A 57 -22.12 -3.71 -5.72
N TRP A 58 -22.41 -5.00 -5.84
CA TRP A 58 -21.90 -5.85 -6.92
C TRP A 58 -22.94 -6.09 -8.01
N GLN A 59 -24.04 -6.77 -7.67
CA GLN A 59 -25.13 -7.07 -8.60
C GLN A 59 -26.44 -7.38 -7.86
N PHE A 60 -27.54 -7.36 -8.59
CA PHE A 60 -28.78 -8.02 -8.16
C PHE A 60 -28.82 -9.45 -8.69
N ARG A 61 -29.36 -10.36 -7.90
CA ARG A 61 -29.67 -11.71 -8.35
C ARG A 61 -30.99 -12.21 -7.75
N PRO A 62 -31.65 -13.19 -8.38
CA PRO A 62 -32.79 -13.84 -7.78
C PRO A 62 -32.46 -14.41 -6.40
N TYR A 63 -33.41 -14.27 -5.48
CA TYR A 63 -33.41 -14.93 -4.18
C TYR A 63 -33.42 -16.44 -4.37
N VAL A 64 -32.60 -17.16 -3.60
CA VAL A 64 -32.65 -18.62 -3.48
C VAL A 64 -32.82 -19.01 -2.02
N GLU A 65 -33.43 -20.16 -1.78
CA GLU A 65 -33.61 -20.68 -0.43
C GLU A 65 -32.25 -20.83 0.29
N GLY A 66 -32.17 -20.32 1.53
CA GLY A 66 -30.92 -20.19 2.30
C GLY A 66 -30.30 -18.80 2.27
N ASP A 67 -30.78 -17.88 1.43
CA ASP A 67 -30.36 -16.49 1.48
C ASP A 67 -30.93 -15.74 2.70
N ALA A 68 -30.10 -14.88 3.28
CA ALA A 68 -30.54 -14.01 4.36
C ALA A 68 -31.57 -12.98 3.85
N THR A 69 -32.77 -12.99 4.43
CA THR A 69 -33.89 -12.09 4.09
C THR A 69 -33.53 -10.61 4.24
N ALA A 70 -32.62 -10.29 5.17
CA ALA A 70 -32.09 -8.92 5.37
C ALA A 70 -31.33 -8.37 4.15
N ARG A 71 -30.93 -9.23 3.20
CA ARG A 71 -30.22 -8.84 1.99
C ARG A 71 -31.15 -8.61 0.80
N ILE A 72 -32.46 -8.81 0.97
CA ILE A 72 -33.46 -8.56 -0.07
C ILE A 72 -33.56 -7.06 -0.32
N ASP A 73 -33.49 -6.67 -1.59
CA ASP A 73 -33.80 -5.31 -2.00
C ASP A 73 -35.28 -5.24 -2.35
N TRP A 74 -36.10 -4.83 -1.37
CA TRP A 74 -37.55 -4.71 -1.52
C TRP A 74 -37.94 -3.68 -2.59
N ARG A 75 -37.12 -2.63 -2.79
CA ARG A 75 -37.40 -1.59 -3.78
C ARG A 75 -37.20 -2.11 -5.20
N ARG A 76 -36.17 -2.91 -5.44
CA ARG A 76 -35.96 -3.60 -6.73
C ARG A 76 -37.01 -4.67 -6.96
N SER A 77 -37.34 -5.45 -5.92
CA SER A 77 -38.29 -6.56 -6.00
C SER A 77 -39.73 -6.10 -6.25
N ALA A 78 -40.13 -4.94 -5.74
CA ALA A 78 -41.49 -4.41 -5.98
C ALA A 78 -41.79 -4.01 -7.44
N ARG A 79 -40.81 -4.06 -8.34
CA ARG A 79 -40.96 -3.68 -9.75
C ARG A 79 -41.14 -4.87 -10.70
N ASP A 80 -41.04 -6.10 -10.18
CA ASP A 80 -41.01 -7.33 -10.96
C ASP A 80 -41.66 -8.45 -10.13
N ASP A 81 -42.00 -9.58 -10.75
CA ASP A 81 -42.61 -10.73 -10.05
C ASP A 81 -41.57 -11.58 -9.29
N HIS A 82 -40.31 -11.16 -9.29
CA HIS A 82 -39.19 -11.85 -8.68
C HIS A 82 -38.63 -11.10 -7.46
N THR A 83 -38.29 -11.87 -6.43
CA THR A 83 -37.56 -11.34 -5.26
C THR A 83 -36.07 -11.31 -5.55
N PHE A 84 -35.45 -10.14 -5.38
CA PHE A 84 -34.03 -9.91 -5.64
C PHE A 84 -33.23 -9.69 -4.36
N VAL A 85 -32.08 -10.34 -4.30
CA VAL A 85 -31.05 -10.10 -3.27
C VAL A 85 -29.99 -9.16 -3.84
N ARG A 86 -29.56 -8.20 -3.03
CA ARG A 86 -28.44 -7.32 -3.34
C ARG A 86 -27.13 -7.96 -2.88
N ASP A 87 -26.31 -8.38 -3.85
CA ASP A 87 -24.95 -8.84 -3.58
C ASP A 87 -23.99 -7.65 -3.47
N ARG A 88 -22.98 -7.84 -2.63
CA ARG A 88 -21.95 -6.85 -2.35
C ARG A 88 -20.60 -7.32 -2.87
N GLU A 89 -19.77 -6.36 -3.21
CA GLU A 89 -18.39 -6.61 -3.60
C GLU A 89 -17.63 -7.08 -2.35
N TRP A 90 -16.78 -8.10 -2.52
CA TRP A 90 -15.89 -8.51 -1.46
C TRP A 90 -14.85 -7.44 -1.22
N GLU A 91 -14.85 -6.86 -0.02
CA GLU A 91 -13.88 -5.88 0.44
C GLU A 91 -13.08 -6.49 1.58
N ALA A 92 -11.76 -6.55 1.42
CA ALA A 92 -10.85 -6.94 2.48
C ALA A 92 -9.96 -5.75 2.83
N ALA A 93 -10.16 -5.19 4.02
CA ALA A 93 -9.24 -4.20 4.56
C ALA A 93 -7.95 -4.89 5.00
N HIS A 94 -6.85 -4.63 4.29
CA HIS A 94 -5.52 -5.10 4.68
C HIS A 94 -4.75 -3.97 5.37
N THR A 95 -4.41 -4.16 6.65
CA THR A 95 -3.51 -3.26 7.36
C THR A 95 -2.08 -3.75 7.20
N VAL A 96 -1.23 -2.93 6.57
CA VAL A 96 0.19 -3.23 6.39
C VAL A 96 1.04 -2.22 7.16
N TRP A 97 2.02 -2.73 7.90
CA TRP A 97 3.02 -1.92 8.60
C TRP A 97 4.32 -1.96 7.82
N LEU A 98 4.85 -0.78 7.47
CA LEU A 98 6.13 -0.64 6.79
C LEU A 98 7.13 0.02 7.75
N TRP A 99 8.31 -0.58 7.87
CA TRP A 99 9.36 -0.07 8.74
C TRP A 99 10.72 -0.21 8.06
N ALA A 100 11.51 0.86 8.05
CA ALA A 100 12.89 0.84 7.59
C ALA A 100 13.84 0.84 8.81
N ASP A 101 14.83 -0.05 8.81
CA ASP A 101 15.86 -0.05 9.85
C ASP A 101 16.61 1.28 9.89
N ARG A 102 16.91 1.75 11.12
CA ARG A 102 17.62 3.00 11.41
C ARG A 102 18.96 2.76 12.08
N SER A 103 19.43 1.52 12.14
CA SER A 103 20.73 1.18 12.71
C SER A 103 21.88 1.85 11.94
N PRO A 104 23.03 2.15 12.60
CA PRO A 104 24.19 2.74 11.92
C PRO A 104 24.69 1.93 10.70
N SER A 105 24.43 0.63 10.66
CA SER A 105 24.80 -0.24 9.54
C SER A 105 24.13 0.17 8.22
N MET A 106 22.99 0.85 8.28
CA MET A 106 22.23 1.33 7.12
C MET A 106 22.94 2.48 6.39
N LEU A 107 23.93 3.11 7.02
CA LEU A 107 24.71 4.19 6.43
C LEU A 107 25.82 3.68 5.51
N TYR A 108 26.03 2.36 5.48
CA TYR A 108 26.98 1.74 4.57
C TYR A 108 26.56 1.86 3.11
N GLN A 109 27.52 2.18 2.25
CA GLN A 109 27.44 2.16 0.79
C GLN A 109 28.65 1.39 0.25
N SER A 110 28.42 0.36 -0.57
CA SER A 110 29.52 -0.32 -1.25
C SER A 110 30.03 0.54 -2.42
N GLY A 111 31.28 0.32 -2.85
CA GLY A 111 31.85 1.06 -4.00
C GLY A 111 31.15 0.80 -5.33
N LEU A 112 30.31 -0.24 -5.42
CA LEU A 112 29.50 -0.57 -6.59
C LEU A 112 28.07 -0.01 -6.52
N ALA A 113 27.65 0.53 -5.37
CA ALA A 113 26.30 1.01 -5.16
C ALA A 113 26.22 2.53 -5.39
N GLU A 114 25.21 2.98 -6.11
CA GLU A 114 24.95 4.41 -6.37
C GLU A 114 24.46 5.16 -5.11
N MET A 115 23.92 4.43 -4.12
CA MET A 115 23.32 5.01 -2.91
C MET A 115 23.53 4.10 -1.68
N PRO A 116 23.50 4.66 -0.44
CA PRO A 116 23.60 3.87 0.79
C PRO A 116 22.37 2.99 1.04
N LYS A 117 22.53 1.97 1.89
CA LYS A 117 21.47 1.01 2.24
C LYS A 117 20.21 1.71 2.77
N GLU A 118 20.36 2.73 3.61
CA GLU A 118 19.26 3.51 4.16
C GLU A 118 18.42 4.18 3.07
N ALA A 119 19.07 4.85 2.12
CA ALA A 119 18.37 5.51 1.02
C ALA A 119 17.59 4.49 0.18
N ARG A 120 18.22 3.35 -0.13
CA ARG A 120 17.57 2.24 -0.85
C ARG A 120 16.40 1.64 -0.07
N ALA A 121 16.52 1.47 1.24
CA ALA A 121 15.46 0.94 2.09
C ALA A 121 14.26 1.88 2.17
N LEU A 122 14.50 3.20 2.30
CA LEU A 122 13.43 4.20 2.27
C LEU A 122 12.74 4.25 0.92
N LEU A 123 13.50 4.19 -0.18
CA LEU A 123 12.93 4.11 -1.53
C LEU A 123 12.01 2.90 -1.68
N LEU A 124 12.45 1.72 -1.25
CA LEU A 124 11.66 0.49 -1.33
C LEU A 124 10.42 0.56 -0.42
N ALA A 125 10.54 1.10 0.78
CA ALA A 125 9.40 1.29 1.68
C ALA A 125 8.34 2.22 1.06
N LEU A 126 8.76 3.34 0.46
CA LEU A 126 7.84 4.26 -0.23
C LEU A 126 7.23 3.63 -1.49
N ALA A 127 8.01 2.87 -2.27
CA ALA A 127 7.50 2.13 -3.43
C ALA A 127 6.45 1.09 -3.03
N LEU A 128 6.68 0.35 -1.94
CA LEU A 128 5.72 -0.61 -1.42
C LEU A 128 4.46 0.07 -0.88
N ALA A 129 4.60 1.16 -0.13
CA ALA A 129 3.46 1.93 0.37
C ALA A 129 2.56 2.41 -0.79
N GLU A 130 3.20 2.92 -1.84
CA GLU A 130 2.50 3.41 -3.02
C GLU A 130 1.85 2.30 -3.84
N LEU A 131 2.52 1.15 -3.98
CA LEU A 131 1.95 -0.03 -4.65
C LEU A 131 0.69 -0.50 -3.92
N LEU A 132 0.78 -0.65 -2.58
CA LEU A 132 -0.32 -1.11 -1.74
C LEU A 132 -1.48 -0.12 -1.70
N SER A 133 -1.19 1.19 -1.69
CA SER A 133 -2.23 2.21 -1.75
C SER A 133 -3.02 2.20 -3.06
N ARG A 134 -2.42 1.71 -4.15
CA ARG A 134 -3.07 1.62 -5.47
C ARG A 134 -3.76 0.29 -5.70
N SER A 135 -3.21 -0.80 -5.16
CA SER A 135 -3.68 -2.14 -5.47
C SER A 135 -5.00 -2.50 -4.81
N GLY A 136 -5.34 -1.87 -3.66
CA GLY A 136 -6.53 -2.24 -2.89
C GLY A 136 -6.41 -3.60 -2.21
#